data_AF-A0A7W6TBP4-F1
#
_entry.id   AF-A0A7W6TBP4-F1
#
_cell.length_a   1.000
_cell.length_b   1.000
_cell.length_c   1.000
_cell.angle_alpha   90.00
_cell.angle_beta   90.00
_cell.angle_gamma   90.00
#
_symmetry.space_group_name_H-M   'P 1'
#
loop_
_entity.id
_entity.type
_entity.pdbx_description
1 polymer ?
#
loop_
_entity_poly.entity_id
_entity_poly.type
_entity_poly.pdbx_seq_one_letter_code
_entity_poly.pdbx_strand_id
1 'polypeptide(L)'
;MSKVTKFSYFTSIDLISPETVEKLSAAGFEKLGDMDEVDFARIEDCTSSTKETFVLYNAGIKSGATFILDRQRDLETLPNVSGRTAATLEAKGYLKLSDLEGAFFPDIYNLIGYGPGKHLLLAAILASVKVNFEVPDKSDEDWKSFIMQMVDNGLICWEDVAVAVCGELNPPQVGTQVASAVKHNYPRGKTMKEVWQWLYSQPGTCAVSGKRMFLEADHKEAKEQFIKAGRDVKDADTLENFQLLTKRENVIKRGSHRLGGLSFAPAASVLVYVLLEFRPKTLKAFIKLCRSHGLTMSEIRMQEAWALAIWLSRDGLYEIDREAVEEAIEEGGLLTPREDDELD
;
A
#
# COMPACT_ATOMS: atom_id res chain seq x y z
N MET A 1 -10.94 14.77 -12.10
CA MET A 1 -11.21 15.47 -10.81
C MET A 1 -9.96 16.19 -10.35
N SER A 2 -10.08 17.34 -9.67
CA SER A 2 -8.92 17.98 -9.04
C SER A 2 -8.26 17.02 -8.03
N LYS A 3 -6.93 17.04 -7.96
CA LYS A 3 -6.18 16.21 -7.00
C LYS A 3 -6.49 16.67 -5.58
N VAL A 4 -7.37 15.95 -4.89
CA VAL A 4 -7.70 16.24 -3.49
C VAL A 4 -6.55 15.83 -2.58
N THR A 5 -6.22 16.68 -1.61
CA THR A 5 -5.19 16.46 -0.60
C THR A 5 -5.78 16.71 0.77
N LYS A 6 -5.07 16.38 1.85
CA LYS A 6 -5.52 16.70 3.22
C LYS A 6 -5.77 18.20 3.44
N PHE A 7 -5.20 19.06 2.60
CA PHE A 7 -5.36 20.53 2.68
C PHE A 7 -6.51 21.04 1.83
N SER A 8 -7.17 20.17 1.06
CA SER A 8 -8.36 20.54 0.31
C SER A 8 -9.51 20.82 1.28
N TYR A 9 -10.09 22.01 1.15
CA TYR A 9 -11.27 22.42 1.92
C TYR A 9 -12.51 21.66 1.45
N PHE A 10 -13.46 21.40 2.36
CA PHE A 10 -14.73 20.76 1.99
C PHE A 10 -15.52 21.56 0.95
N THR A 11 -15.39 22.88 0.95
CA THR A 11 -15.97 23.79 -0.06
C THR A 11 -15.44 23.57 -1.47
N SER A 12 -14.27 22.93 -1.62
CA SER A 12 -13.66 22.63 -2.92
C SER A 12 -14.00 21.25 -3.45
N ILE A 13 -14.80 20.47 -2.71
CA ILE A 13 -15.21 19.13 -3.10
C ILE A 13 -16.52 19.23 -3.86
N ASP A 14 -16.50 18.81 -5.12
CA ASP A 14 -17.69 18.73 -5.96
C ASP A 14 -18.77 17.87 -5.29
N LEU A 15 -20.04 18.22 -5.50
CA LEU A 15 -21.22 17.48 -5.02
C LEU A 15 -21.45 17.52 -3.49
N ILE A 16 -20.76 18.39 -2.75
CA ILE A 16 -21.08 18.71 -1.35
C ILE A 16 -21.93 19.99 -1.31
N SER A 17 -23.10 19.94 -0.66
CA SER A 17 -23.98 21.10 -0.53
C SER A 17 -23.44 22.14 0.46
N PRO A 18 -23.83 23.42 0.31
CA PRO A 18 -23.49 24.47 1.28
C PRO A 18 -23.95 24.16 2.71
N GLU A 19 -25.09 23.47 2.87
CA GLU A 19 -25.60 23.05 4.18
C GLU A 19 -24.66 22.06 4.88
N THR A 20 -24.17 21.06 4.14
CA THR A 20 -23.20 20.09 4.66
C THR A 20 -21.87 20.76 5.01
N VAL A 21 -21.41 21.71 4.20
CA VAL A 21 -20.22 22.51 4.54
C VAL A 21 -20.43 23.31 5.84
N GLU A 22 -21.59 23.94 6.02
CA GLU A 22 -21.91 24.70 7.23
C GLU A 22 -21.92 23.79 8.47
N LYS A 23 -22.54 22.62 8.39
CA LYS A 23 -22.55 21.61 9.46
C LYS A 23 -21.14 21.12 9.81
N LEU A 24 -20.33 20.81 8.79
CA LEU A 24 -18.94 20.40 8.96
C LEU A 24 -18.12 21.50 9.68
N SER A 25 -18.24 22.75 9.23
CA SER A 25 -17.55 23.88 9.85
C SER A 25 -18.00 24.11 11.29
N ALA A 26 -19.30 24.02 11.57
CA ALA A 26 -19.84 24.11 12.92
C ALA A 26 -19.34 22.97 13.84
N ALA A 27 -19.05 21.80 13.28
CA ALA A 27 -18.46 20.67 13.98
C ALA A 27 -16.91 20.73 14.07
N GLY A 28 -16.28 21.79 13.53
CA GLY A 28 -14.84 22.02 13.57
C GLY A 28 -14.05 21.37 12.43
N PHE A 29 -14.70 21.02 11.32
CA PHE A 29 -14.09 20.43 10.14
C PHE A 29 -14.09 21.43 8.97
N GLU A 30 -12.91 21.87 8.53
CA GLU A 30 -12.75 22.82 7.42
C GLU A 30 -12.11 22.17 6.19
N LYS A 31 -11.21 21.21 6.40
CA LYS A 31 -10.44 20.50 5.36
C LYS A 31 -10.45 18.99 5.60
N LEU A 32 -10.14 18.21 4.55
CA LEU A 32 -10.12 16.74 4.61
C LEU A 32 -9.17 16.18 5.69
N GLY A 33 -8.07 16.88 5.98
CA GLY A 33 -7.12 16.51 7.04
C GLY A 33 -7.69 16.59 8.45
N ASP A 34 -8.79 17.32 8.66
CA ASP A 34 -9.45 17.43 9.97
C ASP A 34 -10.22 16.14 10.31
N MET A 35 -10.38 15.22 9.35
CA MET A 35 -10.95 13.89 9.55
C MET A 35 -9.94 12.91 10.18
N ASP A 36 -8.64 13.23 10.19
CA ASP A 36 -7.61 12.31 10.69
C ASP A 36 -7.85 11.93 12.16
N GLU A 37 -7.90 10.63 12.46
CA GLU A 37 -8.14 10.04 13.80
C GLU A 37 -9.53 10.32 14.37
N VAL A 38 -10.45 10.82 13.55
CA VAL A 38 -11.84 11.04 13.91
C VAL A 38 -12.68 9.85 13.49
N ASP A 39 -13.65 9.44 14.32
CA ASP A 39 -14.68 8.49 13.90
C ASP A 39 -15.49 9.09 12.75
N PHE A 40 -15.50 8.39 11.60
CA PHE A 40 -16.17 8.85 10.40
C PHE A 40 -17.66 9.12 10.64
N ALA A 41 -18.32 8.45 11.60
CA ALA A 41 -19.72 8.71 11.95
C ALA A 41 -19.98 10.20 12.25
N ARG A 42 -19.02 10.91 12.86
CA ARG A 42 -19.13 12.37 13.11
C ARG A 42 -19.17 13.21 11.83
N ILE A 43 -18.53 12.73 10.77
CA ILE A 43 -18.58 13.36 9.44
C ILE A 43 -19.91 13.05 8.79
N GLU A 44 -20.44 11.83 8.96
CA GLU A 44 -21.73 11.42 8.41
C GLU A 44 -22.89 12.19 9.01
N ASP A 45 -22.86 12.44 10.33
CA ASP A 45 -23.84 13.27 11.04
C ASP A 45 -23.94 14.71 10.48
N CYS A 46 -22.88 15.17 9.81
CA CYS A 46 -22.85 16.48 9.15
C CYS A 46 -23.41 16.46 7.72
N THR A 47 -23.63 15.29 7.13
CA THR A 47 -24.09 15.17 5.73
C THR A 47 -25.61 15.22 5.61
N SER A 48 -26.10 15.82 4.52
CA SER A 48 -27.54 15.90 4.22
C SER A 48 -28.02 14.74 3.33
N SER A 49 -27.12 13.89 2.84
CA SER A 49 -27.48 12.70 2.04
C SER A 49 -26.40 11.62 2.02
N THR A 50 -26.81 10.38 1.74
CA THR A 50 -25.89 9.24 1.52
C THR A 50 -24.90 9.47 0.36
N LYS A 51 -25.31 10.26 -0.65
CA LYS A 51 -24.44 10.65 -1.76
C LYS A 51 -23.28 11.53 -1.28
N GLU A 52 -23.56 12.49 -0.42
CA GLU A 52 -22.50 13.33 0.17
C GLU A 52 -21.60 12.52 1.10
N THR A 53 -22.17 11.62 1.89
CA THR A 53 -21.40 10.67 2.71
C THR A 53 -20.41 9.88 1.86
N PHE A 54 -20.85 9.34 0.72
CA PHE A 54 -20.01 8.64 -0.24
C PHE A 54 -18.90 9.52 -0.82
N VAL A 55 -19.24 10.77 -1.19
CA VAL A 55 -18.26 11.72 -1.74
C VAL A 55 -17.18 12.05 -0.70
N LEU A 56 -17.58 12.37 0.54
CA LEU A 56 -16.64 12.67 1.62
C LEU A 56 -15.79 11.47 2.02
N TYR A 57 -16.37 10.28 2.06
CA TYR A 57 -15.64 9.03 2.33
C TYR A 57 -14.52 8.83 1.30
N ASN A 58 -14.85 8.93 0.02
CA ASN A 58 -13.88 8.75 -1.06
C ASN A 58 -12.86 9.89 -1.13
N ALA A 59 -13.26 11.14 -0.87
CA ALA A 59 -12.35 12.27 -0.79
C ALA A 59 -11.37 12.10 0.40
N GLY A 60 -11.86 11.65 1.56
CA GLY A 60 -11.04 11.32 2.72
C GLY A 60 -10.00 10.24 2.41
N ILE A 61 -10.40 9.16 1.74
CA ILE A 61 -9.46 8.11 1.30
C ILE A 61 -8.42 8.66 0.33
N LYS A 62 -8.85 9.34 -0.75
CA LYS A 62 -7.96 9.84 -1.81
C LYS A 62 -6.99 10.91 -1.31
N SER A 63 -7.42 11.74 -0.36
CA SER A 63 -6.56 12.73 0.29
C SER A 63 -5.54 12.10 1.25
N GLY A 64 -5.70 10.82 1.60
CA GLY A 64 -4.87 10.12 2.56
C GLY A 64 -5.27 10.36 4.01
N ALA A 65 -6.48 10.85 4.30
CA ALA A 65 -6.98 11.06 5.65
C ALA A 65 -7.04 9.75 6.47
N THR A 66 -6.69 9.79 7.76
CA THR A 66 -6.58 8.65 8.69
C THR A 66 -7.79 8.54 9.62
N PHE A 67 -9.00 8.85 9.14
CA PHE A 67 -10.22 8.67 9.93
C PHE A 67 -10.43 7.20 10.32
N ILE A 68 -11.23 6.98 11.36
CA ILE A 68 -11.50 5.68 11.95
C ILE A 68 -12.91 5.24 11.57
N LEU A 69 -13.09 3.95 11.31
CA LEU A 69 -14.43 3.35 11.20
C LEU A 69 -14.72 2.51 12.44
N ASP A 70 -15.96 2.55 12.93
CA ASP A 70 -16.39 1.65 13.98
C ASP A 70 -16.34 0.18 13.49
N ARG A 71 -15.68 -0.67 14.26
CA ARG A 71 -15.62 -2.13 14.03
C ARG A 71 -17.00 -2.79 14.07
N GLN A 72 -17.95 -2.20 14.80
CA GLN A 72 -19.31 -2.69 14.92
C GLN A 72 -20.24 -2.19 13.81
N ARG A 73 -19.72 -1.41 12.86
CA ARG A 73 -20.48 -0.90 11.73
C ARG A 73 -20.97 -2.03 10.83
N ASP A 74 -22.25 -1.96 10.48
CA ASP A 74 -22.89 -2.89 9.56
C ASP A 74 -22.38 -2.68 8.14
N LEU A 75 -22.07 -3.77 7.44
CA LEU A 75 -21.45 -3.73 6.11
C LEU A 75 -22.36 -3.08 5.06
N GLU A 76 -23.69 -3.19 5.22
CA GLU A 76 -24.67 -2.55 4.33
C GLU A 76 -24.66 -1.02 4.38
N THR A 77 -24.17 -0.44 5.49
CA THR A 77 -24.11 1.02 5.68
C THR A 77 -22.80 1.62 5.18
N LEU A 78 -21.86 0.80 4.72
CA LEU A 78 -20.57 1.29 4.22
C LEU A 78 -20.76 1.98 2.87
N PRO A 79 -20.25 3.21 2.67
CA PRO A 79 -20.54 3.98 1.46
C PRO A 79 -20.17 3.27 0.15
N ASN A 80 -19.08 2.49 0.15
CA ASN A 80 -18.58 1.80 -1.05
C ASN A 80 -19.05 0.33 -1.16
N VAL A 81 -20.01 -0.11 -0.33
CA VAL A 81 -20.58 -1.46 -0.39
C VAL A 81 -21.98 -1.38 -0.96
N SER A 82 -22.19 -2.01 -2.12
CA SER A 82 -23.53 -2.07 -2.71
C SER A 82 -24.45 -3.00 -1.91
N GLY A 83 -25.76 -2.77 -1.95
CA GLY A 83 -26.72 -3.67 -1.29
C GLY A 83 -26.62 -5.13 -1.77
N ARG A 84 -26.27 -5.36 -3.04
CA ARG A 84 -25.98 -6.72 -3.56
C ARG A 84 -24.75 -7.32 -2.89
N THR A 85 -23.68 -6.54 -2.76
CA THR A 85 -22.44 -6.96 -2.10
C THR A 85 -22.70 -7.29 -0.63
N ALA A 86 -23.44 -6.43 0.08
CA ALA A 86 -23.81 -6.65 1.47
C ALA A 86 -24.63 -7.94 1.64
N ALA A 87 -25.65 -8.16 0.81
CA ALA A 87 -26.45 -9.39 0.85
C ALA A 87 -25.61 -10.66 0.60
N THR A 88 -24.65 -10.62 -0.32
CA THR A 88 -23.72 -11.75 -0.57
C THR A 88 -22.84 -12.04 0.66
N LEU A 89 -22.36 -11.00 1.34
CA LEU A 89 -21.52 -11.11 2.54
C LEU A 89 -22.33 -11.62 3.74
N GLU A 90 -23.54 -11.09 3.93
CA GLU A 90 -24.48 -11.53 4.96
C GLU A 90 -24.82 -13.01 4.80
N ALA A 91 -25.06 -13.49 3.57
CA ALA A 91 -25.29 -14.91 3.29
C ALA A 91 -24.10 -15.82 3.67
N LYS A 92 -22.92 -15.24 3.90
CA LYS A 92 -21.71 -15.93 4.39
C LYS A 92 -21.40 -15.65 5.87
N GLY A 93 -22.28 -14.93 6.58
CA GLY A 93 -22.16 -14.63 8.00
C GLY A 93 -21.37 -13.35 8.31
N TYR A 94 -21.07 -12.53 7.31
CA TYR A 94 -20.42 -11.23 7.51
C TYR A 94 -21.46 -10.12 7.53
N LEU A 95 -21.83 -9.65 8.73
CA LEU A 95 -22.79 -8.58 8.95
C LEU A 95 -22.11 -7.25 9.27
N LYS A 96 -20.98 -7.32 9.97
CA LYS A 96 -20.22 -6.18 10.49
C LYS A 96 -18.77 -6.22 10.04
N LEU A 97 -18.08 -5.08 10.12
CA LEU A 97 -16.64 -5.02 9.85
C LEU A 97 -15.85 -5.99 10.75
N SER A 98 -16.22 -6.11 12.02
CA SER A 98 -15.57 -7.04 12.97
C SER A 98 -15.70 -8.51 12.61
N ASP A 99 -16.68 -8.91 11.81
CA ASP A 99 -16.84 -10.31 11.36
C ASP A 99 -15.74 -10.71 10.36
N LEU A 100 -15.03 -9.74 9.78
CA LEU A 100 -13.88 -9.99 8.90
C LEU A 100 -12.59 -10.29 9.67
N GLU A 101 -12.56 -10.14 11.00
CA GLU A 101 -11.36 -10.39 11.80
C GLU A 101 -10.88 -11.84 11.63
N GLY A 102 -9.64 -12.02 11.16
CA GLY A 102 -9.05 -13.31 10.87
C GLY A 102 -9.59 -14.01 9.61
N ALA A 103 -10.52 -13.39 8.87
CA ALA A 103 -11.00 -13.96 7.62
C ALA A 103 -9.88 -14.03 6.58
N PHE A 104 -9.85 -15.13 5.80
CA PHE A 104 -8.96 -15.22 4.65
C PHE A 104 -9.51 -14.34 3.52
N PHE A 105 -8.94 -13.15 3.38
CA PHE A 105 -9.49 -12.11 2.50
C PHE A 105 -9.56 -12.50 1.01
N PRO A 106 -8.68 -13.38 0.48
CA PRO A 106 -8.83 -13.87 -0.89
C PRO A 106 -10.18 -14.58 -1.16
N ASP A 107 -10.78 -15.22 -0.16
CA ASP A 107 -12.13 -15.78 -0.31
C ASP A 107 -13.18 -14.68 -0.47
N ILE A 108 -13.00 -13.55 0.21
CA ILE A 108 -13.85 -12.37 0.05
C ILE A 108 -13.73 -11.81 -1.36
N TYR A 109 -12.53 -11.72 -1.94
CA TYR A 109 -12.36 -11.34 -3.34
C TYR A 109 -13.12 -12.28 -4.30
N ASN A 110 -13.08 -13.59 -4.05
CA ASN A 110 -13.82 -14.57 -4.87
C ASN A 110 -15.34 -14.39 -4.74
N LEU A 111 -15.84 -13.95 -3.58
CA LEU A 111 -17.26 -13.76 -3.32
C LEU A 111 -17.84 -12.50 -3.99
N ILE A 112 -17.13 -11.38 -3.93
CA ILE A 112 -17.68 -10.06 -4.31
C ILE A 112 -16.89 -9.33 -5.39
N GLY A 113 -15.81 -9.94 -5.90
CA GLY A 113 -14.92 -9.35 -6.88
C GLY A 113 -13.89 -8.40 -6.27
N TYR A 114 -12.83 -8.11 -7.05
CA TYR A 114 -11.68 -7.33 -6.56
C TYR A 114 -12.02 -5.88 -6.22
N GLY A 115 -12.76 -5.16 -7.07
CA GLY A 115 -13.12 -3.76 -6.83
C GLY A 115 -13.86 -3.53 -5.51
N PRO A 116 -15.04 -4.15 -5.31
CA PRO A 116 -15.77 -4.11 -4.04
C PRO A 116 -14.94 -4.64 -2.87
N GLY A 117 -14.20 -5.74 -3.08
CA GLY A 117 -13.32 -6.30 -2.04
C GLY A 117 -12.21 -5.35 -1.61
N LYS A 118 -11.61 -4.57 -2.53
CA LYS A 118 -10.57 -3.57 -2.21
C LYS A 118 -11.14 -2.46 -1.32
N HIS A 119 -12.36 -2.00 -1.59
CA HIS A 119 -13.01 -1.01 -0.76
C HIS A 119 -13.36 -1.56 0.63
N LEU A 120 -13.84 -2.79 0.70
CA LEU A 120 -14.12 -3.47 1.96
C LEU A 120 -12.85 -3.69 2.79
N LEU A 121 -11.75 -4.09 2.15
CA LEU A 121 -10.44 -4.26 2.79
C LEU A 121 -9.95 -2.95 3.41
N LEU A 122 -10.09 -1.85 2.66
CA LEU A 122 -9.71 -0.54 3.16
C LEU A 122 -10.58 -0.14 4.36
N ALA A 123 -11.89 -0.42 4.32
CA ALA A 123 -12.77 -0.17 5.45
C ALA A 123 -12.38 -1.01 6.68
N ALA A 124 -12.04 -2.30 6.48
CA ALA A 124 -11.53 -3.15 7.55
C ALA A 124 -10.26 -2.57 8.20
N ILE A 125 -9.30 -2.10 7.39
CA ILE A 125 -8.07 -1.46 7.89
C ILE A 125 -8.36 -0.17 8.65
N LEU A 126 -9.28 0.68 8.16
CA LEU A 126 -9.70 1.91 8.86
C LEU A 126 -10.42 1.61 10.19
N ALA A 127 -11.04 0.44 10.30
CA ALA A 127 -11.59 -0.09 11.57
C ALA A 127 -10.56 -0.88 12.39
N SER A 128 -9.29 -0.92 11.98
CA SER A 128 -8.24 -1.74 12.60
C SER A 128 -8.57 -3.24 12.68
N VAL A 129 -9.45 -3.74 11.81
CA VAL A 129 -9.79 -5.15 11.67
C VAL A 129 -8.67 -5.85 10.89
N LYS A 130 -8.10 -6.91 11.48
CA LYS A 130 -7.01 -7.65 10.84
C LYS A 130 -7.59 -8.79 10.02
N VAL A 131 -7.21 -8.86 8.75
CA VAL A 131 -7.58 -9.94 7.83
C VAL A 131 -6.34 -10.74 7.47
N ASN A 132 -6.54 -11.98 7.00
CA ASN A 132 -5.48 -12.88 6.64
C ASN A 132 -5.26 -12.93 5.12
N PHE A 133 -4.00 -13.01 4.74
CA PHE A 133 -3.53 -13.31 3.38
C PHE A 133 -2.60 -14.52 3.46
N GLU A 134 -2.31 -15.10 2.30
CA GLU A 134 -1.33 -16.17 2.22
C GLU A 134 0.07 -15.62 2.47
N VAL A 135 0.74 -16.23 3.44
CA VAL A 135 2.13 -15.92 3.80
C VAL A 135 2.90 -17.23 3.70
N PRO A 136 4.10 -17.24 3.08
CA PRO A 136 4.91 -18.44 3.03
C PRO A 136 5.25 -18.94 4.42
N ASP A 137 4.80 -20.14 4.77
CA ASP A 137 5.25 -20.86 5.96
C ASP A 137 6.54 -21.63 5.61
N LYS A 138 7.60 -20.87 5.33
CA LYS A 138 8.91 -21.39 4.90
C LYS A 138 9.94 -21.20 6.00
N SER A 139 10.64 -22.28 6.33
CA SER A 139 11.84 -22.24 7.16
C SER A 139 13.02 -21.63 6.40
N ASP A 140 14.11 -21.31 7.11
CA ASP A 140 15.35 -20.84 6.47
C ASP A 140 15.91 -21.85 5.46
N GLU A 141 15.75 -23.16 5.72
CA GLU A 141 16.18 -24.20 4.78
C GLU A 141 15.28 -24.26 3.55
N ASP A 142 13.97 -23.99 3.68
CA ASP A 142 13.07 -23.89 2.53
C ASP A 142 13.43 -22.70 1.63
N TRP A 143 13.77 -21.55 2.23
CA TRP A 143 14.25 -20.39 1.49
C TRP A 143 15.58 -20.65 0.78
N LYS A 144 16.50 -21.33 1.46
CA LYS A 144 17.76 -21.76 0.86
C LYS A 144 17.52 -22.73 -0.29
N SER A 145 16.64 -23.72 -0.11
CA SER A 145 16.28 -24.67 -1.17
C SER A 145 15.64 -23.95 -2.36
N PHE A 146 14.80 -22.95 -2.13
CA PHE A 146 14.20 -22.14 -3.19
C PHE A 146 15.27 -21.44 -4.04
N ILE A 147 16.29 -20.85 -3.39
CA ILE A 147 17.44 -20.24 -4.09
C ILE A 147 18.27 -21.29 -4.82
N MET A 148 18.55 -22.42 -4.19
CA MET A 148 19.30 -23.51 -4.81
C MET A 148 18.61 -24.03 -6.07
N GLN A 149 17.29 -24.20 -6.06
CA GLN A 149 16.54 -24.58 -7.26
C GLN A 149 16.69 -23.56 -8.39
N MET A 150 16.70 -22.26 -8.09
CA MET A 150 16.94 -21.25 -9.12
C MET A 150 18.36 -21.35 -9.71
N VAL A 151 19.36 -21.65 -8.88
CA VAL A 151 20.74 -21.87 -9.34
C VAL A 151 20.88 -23.14 -10.16
N ASP A 152 20.33 -24.25 -9.68
CA ASP A 152 20.41 -25.57 -10.32
C ASP A 152 19.68 -25.58 -11.69
N ASN A 153 18.59 -24.82 -11.80
CA ASN A 153 17.86 -24.63 -13.05
C ASN A 153 18.52 -23.61 -14.01
N GLY A 154 19.65 -23.01 -13.62
CA GLY A 154 20.37 -22.03 -14.45
C GLY A 154 19.67 -20.67 -14.60
N LEU A 155 18.73 -20.34 -13.71
CA LEU A 155 18.05 -19.04 -13.72
C LEU A 155 18.97 -17.91 -13.27
N ILE A 156 19.80 -18.19 -12.27
CA ILE A 156 20.80 -17.30 -11.68
C ILE A 156 22.02 -18.13 -11.27
N CYS A 157 23.14 -17.48 -10.98
CA CYS A 157 24.29 -18.13 -10.38
C CYS A 157 24.57 -17.58 -8.96
N TRP A 158 25.46 -18.24 -8.22
CA TRP A 158 25.85 -17.78 -6.87
C TRP A 158 26.49 -16.39 -6.87
N GLU A 159 27.12 -15.97 -7.97
CA GLU A 159 27.61 -14.60 -8.12
C GLU A 159 26.44 -13.61 -8.12
N ASP A 160 25.37 -13.87 -8.89
CA ASP A 160 24.17 -13.02 -8.91
C ASP A 160 23.55 -12.89 -7.52
N VAL A 161 23.43 -14.02 -6.81
CA VAL A 161 22.91 -14.05 -5.42
C VAL A 161 23.77 -13.19 -4.51
N ALA A 162 25.10 -13.38 -4.53
CA ALA A 162 26.02 -12.64 -3.69
C ALA A 162 26.01 -11.13 -4.00
N VAL A 163 26.01 -10.76 -5.29
CA VAL A 163 25.97 -9.36 -5.73
C VAL A 163 24.66 -8.70 -5.31
N ALA A 164 23.51 -9.37 -5.49
CA ALA A 164 22.22 -8.84 -5.07
C ALA A 164 22.14 -8.62 -3.55
N VAL A 165 22.61 -9.59 -2.75
CA VAL A 165 22.63 -9.47 -1.29
C VAL A 165 23.56 -8.35 -0.84
N CYS A 166 24.77 -8.27 -1.39
CA CYS A 166 25.72 -7.19 -1.09
C CYS A 166 25.15 -5.82 -1.47
N GLY A 167 24.46 -5.71 -2.61
CA GLY A 167 23.80 -4.49 -3.05
C GLY A 167 22.74 -4.00 -2.06
N GLU A 168 21.90 -4.91 -1.55
CA GLU A 168 20.81 -4.55 -0.63
C GLU A 168 21.24 -4.47 0.84
N LEU A 169 22.43 -4.96 1.19
CA LEU A 169 23.10 -4.70 2.47
C LEU A 169 23.79 -3.33 2.53
N ASN A 170 23.99 -2.68 1.39
CA ASN A 170 24.59 -1.35 1.34
C ASN A 170 23.70 -0.34 2.11
N PRO A 171 24.26 0.48 3.03
CA PRO A 171 23.49 1.48 3.75
C PRO A 171 22.79 2.48 2.81
N PRO A 172 21.68 3.10 3.25
CA PRO A 172 20.95 4.06 2.42
C PRO A 172 21.81 5.25 2.00
N GLN A 173 21.46 5.84 0.85
CA GLN A 173 22.14 7.02 0.31
C GLN A 173 21.72 8.31 1.04
N VAL A 174 22.28 8.53 2.23
CA VAL A 174 21.90 9.67 3.09
C VAL A 174 22.63 10.97 2.72
N GLY A 175 23.77 10.87 2.05
CA GLY A 175 24.59 12.03 1.66
C GLY A 175 23.95 12.91 0.59
N THR A 176 22.88 12.45 -0.06
CA THR A 176 22.08 13.23 -1.01
C THR A 176 20.71 13.52 -0.43
N GLN A 177 19.93 12.49 -0.13
CA GLN A 177 18.53 12.62 0.27
C GLN A 177 18.38 13.31 1.64
N VAL A 178 18.98 12.74 2.69
CA VAL A 178 18.91 13.29 4.06
C VAL A 178 19.65 14.61 4.15
N ALA A 179 20.86 14.70 3.59
CA ALA A 179 21.64 15.93 3.61
C ALA A 179 20.92 17.10 2.94
N SER A 180 20.24 16.88 1.81
CA SER A 180 19.47 17.93 1.14
C SER A 180 18.26 18.37 1.97
N ALA A 181 17.61 17.44 2.68
CA ALA A 181 16.48 17.72 3.54
C ALA A 181 16.87 18.59 4.74
N VAL A 182 17.94 18.25 5.46
CA VAL A 182 18.29 18.90 6.74
C VAL A 182 19.25 20.08 6.62
N LYS A 183 19.73 20.41 5.40
CA LYS A 183 20.81 21.40 5.21
C LYS A 183 20.51 22.78 5.80
N HIS A 184 19.25 23.21 5.86
CA HIS A 184 18.88 24.52 6.41
C HIS A 184 19.07 24.62 7.92
N ASN A 185 19.21 23.50 8.63
CA ASN A 185 19.45 23.49 10.07
C ASN A 185 20.92 23.71 10.44
N TYR A 186 21.83 23.67 9.47
CA TYR A 186 23.27 23.68 9.74
C TYR A 186 24.01 24.78 8.96
N PRO A 187 25.09 25.34 9.50
CA PRO A 187 25.95 26.26 8.77
C PRO A 187 26.53 25.63 7.50
N ARG A 188 26.84 26.47 6.51
CA ARG A 188 27.45 26.04 5.24
C ARG A 188 28.68 25.17 5.50
N GLY A 189 28.68 23.96 4.91
CA GLY A 189 29.78 23.00 5.04
C GLY A 189 29.77 22.15 6.32
N LYS A 190 28.75 22.27 7.18
CA LYS A 190 28.64 21.45 8.41
C LYS A 190 27.61 20.32 8.31
N THR A 191 26.59 20.44 7.45
CA THR A 191 25.51 19.46 7.28
C THR A 191 26.01 18.01 7.15
N MET A 192 26.98 17.75 6.27
CA MET A 192 27.47 16.40 6.05
C MET A 192 28.11 15.78 7.29
N LYS A 193 28.80 16.58 8.11
CA LYS A 193 29.41 16.08 9.35
C LYS A 193 28.33 15.54 10.29
N GLU A 194 27.24 16.29 10.45
CA GLU A 194 26.12 15.91 11.31
C GLU A 194 25.35 14.72 10.73
N VAL A 195 25.12 14.68 9.42
CA VAL A 195 24.48 13.53 8.74
C VAL A 195 25.31 12.26 8.91
N TRP A 196 26.65 12.33 8.80
CA TRP A 196 27.51 11.17 9.04
C TRP A 196 27.51 10.74 10.50
N GLN A 197 27.54 11.69 11.44
CA GLN A 197 27.43 11.38 12.86
C GLN A 197 26.12 10.68 13.19
N TRP A 198 25.00 11.13 12.60
CA TRP A 198 23.71 10.47 12.72
C TRP A 198 23.72 9.09 12.07
N LEU A 199 24.20 8.95 10.82
CA LEU A 199 24.21 7.66 10.13
C LEU A 199 25.00 6.61 10.92
N TYR A 200 26.20 6.97 11.39
CA TYR A 200 27.08 6.07 12.12
C TYR A 200 26.61 5.75 13.54
N SER A 201 25.68 6.53 14.09
CA SER A 201 25.03 6.20 15.36
C SER A 201 23.81 5.29 15.21
N GLN A 202 23.33 5.07 13.98
CA GLN A 202 22.19 4.20 13.74
C GLN A 202 22.55 2.72 13.99
N PRO A 203 21.60 1.88 14.43
CA PRO A 203 21.83 0.45 14.66
C PRO A 203 22.05 -0.35 13.37
N GLY A 204 21.93 0.27 12.20
CA GLY A 204 22.03 -0.41 10.90
C GLY A 204 20.93 -1.44 10.68
N THR A 205 19.74 -1.24 11.26
CA THR A 205 18.58 -2.12 11.10
C THR A 205 17.29 -1.29 11.02
N CYS A 206 16.25 -1.87 10.42
CA CYS A 206 14.92 -1.28 10.34
C CYS A 206 14.34 -1.08 11.74
N ALA A 207 13.85 0.12 12.03
CA ALA A 207 13.27 0.48 13.32
C ALA A 207 12.01 -0.32 13.69
N VAL A 208 11.37 -0.97 12.71
CA VAL A 208 10.13 -1.74 12.91
C VAL A 208 10.39 -3.25 12.89
N SER A 209 11.07 -3.77 11.86
CA SER A 209 11.26 -5.21 11.70
C SER A 209 12.63 -5.74 12.16
N GLY A 210 13.59 -4.86 12.46
CA GLY A 210 14.96 -5.24 12.81
C GLY A 210 15.79 -5.81 11.64
N LYS A 211 15.23 -5.88 10.42
CA LYS A 211 15.95 -6.37 9.23
C LYS A 211 17.06 -5.40 8.80
N ARG A 212 18.10 -5.93 8.16
CA ARG A 212 19.30 -5.18 7.74
C ARG A 212 19.36 -4.87 6.24
N MET A 213 18.57 -5.56 5.44
CA MET A 213 18.53 -5.36 3.98
C MET A 213 17.42 -4.39 3.59
N PHE A 214 17.55 -3.77 2.41
CA PHE A 214 16.56 -2.87 1.82
C PHE A 214 16.31 -1.60 2.65
N LEU A 215 17.32 -1.10 3.36
CA LEU A 215 17.16 0.05 4.25
C LEU A 215 17.04 1.36 3.48
N GLU A 216 16.08 2.18 3.89
CA GLU A 216 15.84 3.55 3.45
C GLU A 216 15.81 4.47 4.67
N ALA A 217 16.29 5.71 4.51
CA ALA A 217 16.14 6.74 5.52
C ALA A 217 14.85 7.53 5.25
N ASP A 218 13.96 7.60 6.22
CA ASP A 218 12.72 8.37 6.12
C ASP A 218 12.38 9.02 7.46
N HIS A 219 11.46 9.99 7.43
CA HIS A 219 11.03 10.68 8.65
C HIS A 219 10.33 9.72 9.65
N LYS A 220 10.34 10.02 10.94
CA LYS A 220 9.53 9.33 11.96
C LYS A 220 8.11 9.86 11.89
N GLU A 221 8.00 11.17 12.03
CA GLU A 221 6.79 11.94 11.80
C GLU A 221 6.86 12.56 10.39
N ALA A 222 5.91 12.22 9.53
CA ALA A 222 5.87 12.69 8.16
C ALA A 222 5.57 14.20 8.08
N LYS A 223 6.00 14.86 7.01
CA LYS A 223 5.80 16.30 6.80
C LYS A 223 4.33 16.71 6.87
N GLU A 224 3.43 15.84 6.41
CA GLU A 224 1.99 16.04 6.45
C GLU A 224 1.46 16.20 7.88
N GLN A 225 2.07 15.51 8.85
CA GLN A 225 1.70 15.59 10.27
C GLN A 225 2.12 16.93 10.90
N PHE A 226 3.23 17.53 10.45
CA PHE A 226 3.61 18.89 10.85
C PHE A 226 2.61 19.93 10.34
N ILE A 227 2.18 19.81 9.08
CA ILE A 227 1.17 20.72 8.52
C ILE A 227 -0.17 20.56 9.26
N LYS A 228 -0.57 19.33 9.61
CA LYS A 228 -1.78 19.06 10.42
C LYS A 228 -1.72 19.78 11.78
N ALA A 229 -0.57 19.72 12.44
CA ALA A 229 -0.35 20.33 13.75
C ALA A 229 -0.14 21.86 13.70
N GLY A 230 -0.23 22.49 12.52
CA GLY A 230 0.08 23.92 12.35
C GLY A 230 1.54 24.28 12.62
N ARG A 231 2.45 23.31 12.54
CA ARG A 231 3.90 23.48 12.71
C ARG A 231 4.57 23.78 11.36
N ASP A 232 5.77 24.36 11.41
CA ASP A 232 6.55 24.56 10.18
C ASP A 232 6.98 23.19 9.63
N VAL A 233 6.77 22.97 8.34
CA VAL A 233 7.19 21.75 7.65
C VAL A 233 8.70 21.54 7.76
N LYS A 234 9.47 22.62 7.85
CA LYS A 234 10.92 22.56 8.04
C LYS A 234 11.33 21.95 9.37
N ASP A 235 10.46 21.98 10.38
CA ASP A 235 10.70 21.35 11.67
C ASP A 235 10.68 19.81 11.56
N ALA A 236 10.05 19.27 10.50
CA ALA A 236 10.12 17.84 10.20
C ALA A 236 11.52 17.43 9.74
N ASP A 237 12.27 18.32 9.09
CA ASP A 237 13.57 18.03 8.48
C ASP A 237 14.72 18.09 9.49
N THR A 238 14.60 17.37 10.61
CA THR A 238 15.64 17.24 11.65
C THR A 238 16.20 15.81 11.66
N LEU A 239 17.49 15.64 11.99
CA LEU A 239 18.12 14.30 12.04
C LEU A 239 17.45 13.40 13.09
N GLU A 240 16.97 13.99 14.17
CA GLU A 240 16.24 13.33 15.26
C GLU A 240 14.89 12.77 14.77
N ASN A 241 14.30 13.41 13.76
CA ASN A 241 13.09 12.94 13.10
C ASN A 241 13.38 11.98 11.94
N PHE A 242 14.62 11.55 11.67
CA PHE A 242 14.88 10.47 10.72
C PHE A 242 15.02 9.11 11.42
N GLN A 243 14.66 8.05 10.70
CA GLN A 243 14.84 6.65 11.08
C GLN A 243 15.20 5.79 9.86
N LEU A 244 15.63 4.56 10.11
CA LEU A 244 15.84 3.55 9.06
C LEU A 244 14.64 2.62 8.98
N LEU A 245 14.11 2.40 7.78
CA LEU A 245 13.02 1.45 7.51
C LEU A 245 13.40 0.55 6.34
N THR A 246 12.83 -0.65 6.27
CA THR A 246 12.90 -1.41 5.00
C THR A 246 11.99 -0.75 3.95
N LYS A 247 12.24 -0.97 2.66
CA LYS A 247 11.34 -0.57 1.56
C LYS A 247 9.87 -0.93 1.84
N ARG A 248 9.61 -2.11 2.43
CA ARG A 248 8.25 -2.56 2.77
C ARG A 248 7.64 -1.70 3.87
N GLU A 249 8.33 -1.52 4.99
CA GLU A 249 7.82 -0.72 6.11
C GLU A 249 7.70 0.76 5.75
N ASN A 250 8.56 1.26 4.87
CA ASN A 250 8.51 2.64 4.39
C ASN A 250 7.27 2.91 3.53
N VAL A 251 6.89 1.98 2.66
CA VAL A 251 5.69 2.13 1.79
C VAL A 251 4.41 2.34 2.61
N ILE A 252 4.27 1.66 3.75
CA ILE A 252 3.07 1.74 4.61
C ILE A 252 2.84 3.15 5.15
N LYS A 253 3.91 3.96 5.30
CA LYS A 253 3.79 5.33 5.79
C LYS A 253 3.11 6.28 4.80
N ARG A 254 3.01 5.91 3.52
CA ARG A 254 2.41 6.75 2.48
C ARG A 254 0.89 6.53 2.47
N GLY A 255 0.13 7.61 2.66
CA GLY A 255 -1.34 7.56 2.74
C GLY A 255 -2.03 6.96 1.51
N SER A 256 -1.46 7.08 0.31
CA SER A 256 -1.99 6.43 -0.91
C SER A 256 -1.70 4.92 -0.95
N HIS A 257 -0.72 4.44 -0.18
CA HIS A 257 -0.28 3.05 -0.13
C HIS A 257 -0.70 2.35 1.17
N ARG A 258 -1.87 2.70 1.72
CA ARG A 258 -2.43 2.07 2.94
C ARG A 258 -2.50 0.54 2.88
N LEU A 259 -2.60 -0.01 1.67
CA LEU A 259 -2.63 -1.45 1.43
C LEU A 259 -1.24 -2.05 1.12
N GLY A 260 -0.20 -1.22 0.97
CA GLY A 260 1.13 -1.61 0.49
C GLY A 260 2.01 -2.42 1.45
N GLY A 261 1.46 -2.84 2.60
CA GLY A 261 2.15 -3.65 3.61
C GLY A 261 1.48 -4.98 3.95
N LEU A 262 0.43 -5.36 3.20
CA LEU A 262 -0.34 -6.58 3.48
C LEU A 262 0.44 -7.85 3.13
N SER A 263 1.35 -7.77 2.16
CA SER A 263 2.23 -8.87 1.79
C SER A 263 3.41 -9.02 2.76
N PHE A 264 4.03 -10.20 2.76
CA PHE A 264 5.15 -10.55 3.64
C PHE A 264 6.50 -9.89 3.27
N ALA A 265 6.61 -9.40 2.03
CA ALA A 265 7.81 -8.77 1.46
C ALA A 265 7.42 -7.59 0.54
N PRO A 266 8.38 -6.76 0.08
CA PRO A 266 8.11 -5.73 -0.92
C PRO A 266 7.42 -6.31 -2.16
N ALA A 267 6.52 -5.54 -2.78
CA ALA A 267 5.67 -6.02 -3.88
C ALA A 267 6.44 -6.70 -5.01
N ALA A 268 7.57 -6.11 -5.45
CA ALA A 268 8.42 -6.69 -6.48
C ALA A 268 8.95 -8.09 -6.11
N SER A 269 9.39 -8.26 -4.86
CA SER A 269 9.86 -9.56 -4.37
C SER A 269 8.73 -10.60 -4.33
N VAL A 270 7.52 -10.19 -3.93
CA VAL A 270 6.36 -11.09 -3.85
C VAL A 270 5.88 -11.50 -5.24
N LEU A 271 5.88 -10.58 -6.21
CA LEU A 271 5.55 -10.88 -7.61
C LEU A 271 6.45 -11.99 -8.16
N VAL A 272 7.77 -11.85 -8.00
CA VAL A 272 8.74 -12.84 -8.49
C VAL A 272 8.66 -14.14 -7.69
N TYR A 273 8.50 -14.06 -6.37
CA TYR A 273 8.29 -15.24 -5.54
C TYR A 273 7.07 -16.05 -6.00
N VAL A 274 5.92 -15.40 -6.16
CA VAL A 274 4.67 -16.07 -6.57
C VAL A 274 4.84 -16.73 -7.94
N LEU A 275 5.49 -16.03 -8.87
CA LEU A 275 5.74 -16.55 -10.21
C LEU A 275 6.62 -17.81 -10.17
N LEU A 276 7.73 -17.78 -9.43
CA LEU A 276 8.70 -18.87 -9.44
C LEU A 276 8.32 -20.06 -8.54
N GLU A 277 7.62 -19.81 -7.42
CA GLU A 277 7.18 -20.86 -6.49
C GLU A 277 5.99 -21.64 -7.07
N PHE A 278 4.94 -20.93 -7.49
CA PHE A 278 3.68 -21.57 -7.90
C PHE A 278 3.60 -21.87 -9.40
N ARG A 279 4.50 -21.27 -10.18
CA ARG A 279 4.63 -21.46 -11.63
C ARG A 279 3.29 -21.44 -12.38
N PRO A 280 2.42 -20.41 -12.20
CA PRO A 280 1.16 -20.32 -12.94
C PRO A 280 1.41 -20.31 -14.45
N LYS A 281 0.48 -20.91 -15.22
CA LYS A 281 0.59 -21.04 -16.68
C LYS A 281 -0.06 -19.89 -17.47
N THR A 282 -0.86 -19.06 -16.80
CA THR A 282 -1.58 -17.92 -17.40
C THR A 282 -1.48 -16.66 -16.53
N LEU A 283 -1.61 -15.49 -17.16
CA LEU A 283 -1.61 -14.19 -16.47
C LEU A 283 -2.72 -14.12 -15.42
N LYS A 284 -3.93 -14.57 -15.76
CA LYS A 284 -5.07 -14.60 -14.84
C LYS A 284 -4.81 -15.43 -13.58
N ALA A 285 -4.19 -16.60 -13.72
CA ALA A 285 -3.82 -17.43 -12.57
C ALA A 285 -2.74 -16.73 -11.72
N PHE A 286 -1.76 -16.09 -12.36
CA PHE A 286 -0.74 -15.30 -11.68
C PHE A 286 -1.32 -14.13 -10.89
N ILE A 287 -2.24 -13.36 -11.48
CA ILE A 287 -2.94 -12.26 -10.80
C ILE A 287 -3.70 -12.78 -9.58
N LYS A 288 -4.42 -13.91 -9.70
CA LYS A 288 -5.15 -14.51 -8.58
C LYS A 288 -4.23 -14.89 -7.42
N LEU A 289 -3.08 -15.49 -7.71
CA LEU A 289 -2.08 -15.84 -6.69
C LEU A 289 -1.48 -14.58 -6.03
N CYS A 290 -1.18 -13.55 -6.83
CA CYS A 290 -0.71 -12.26 -6.31
C CYS A 290 -1.71 -11.64 -5.32
N ARG A 291 -3.02 -11.63 -5.65
CA ARG A 291 -4.07 -11.16 -4.74
C ARG A 291 -4.12 -12.01 -3.46
N SER A 292 -3.90 -13.31 -3.59
CA SER A 292 -3.89 -14.24 -2.45
C SER A 292 -2.77 -13.91 -1.45
N HIS A 293 -1.65 -13.37 -1.95
CA HIS A 293 -0.48 -12.96 -1.18
C HIS A 293 -0.48 -11.46 -0.79
N GLY A 294 -1.64 -10.81 -0.81
CA GLY A 294 -1.80 -9.44 -0.31
C GLY A 294 -1.33 -8.34 -1.26
N LEU A 295 -1.12 -8.64 -2.56
CA LEU A 295 -0.80 -7.61 -3.55
C LEU A 295 -2.05 -6.89 -4.02
N THR A 296 -2.10 -5.56 -3.80
CA THR A 296 -3.29 -4.72 -4.07
C THR A 296 -3.05 -3.60 -5.11
N MET A 297 -1.89 -3.59 -5.77
CA MET A 297 -1.63 -2.65 -6.87
C MET A 297 -2.46 -2.97 -8.11
N SER A 298 -2.44 -2.08 -9.11
CA SER A 298 -3.02 -2.32 -10.42
C SER A 298 -2.53 -3.63 -11.07
N GLU A 299 -3.40 -4.23 -11.89
CA GLU A 299 -3.07 -5.44 -12.66
C GLU A 299 -1.98 -5.18 -13.70
N ILE A 300 -1.80 -3.92 -14.13
CA ILE A 300 -0.70 -3.49 -15.00
C ILE A 300 0.65 -3.91 -14.42
N ARG A 301 0.92 -3.67 -13.13
CA ARG A 301 2.18 -4.10 -12.50
C ARG A 301 2.35 -5.62 -12.45
N MET A 302 1.26 -6.36 -12.35
CA MET A 302 1.29 -7.83 -12.40
C MET A 302 1.57 -8.31 -13.82
N GLN A 303 1.00 -7.66 -14.83
CA GLN A 303 1.28 -7.95 -16.21
C GLN A 303 2.73 -7.63 -16.61
N GLU A 304 3.29 -6.52 -16.09
CA GLU A 304 4.72 -6.22 -16.27
C GLU A 304 5.60 -7.33 -15.67
N ALA A 305 5.26 -7.82 -14.47
CA ALA A 305 5.98 -8.94 -13.87
C ALA A 305 5.80 -10.27 -14.62
N TRP A 306 4.65 -10.48 -15.27
CA TRP A 306 4.39 -11.65 -16.11
C TRP A 306 5.32 -11.76 -17.31
N ALA A 307 5.94 -10.65 -17.74
CA ALA A 307 6.96 -10.68 -18.78
C ALA A 307 8.10 -11.66 -18.45
N LEU A 308 8.45 -11.83 -17.17
CA LEU A 308 9.47 -12.78 -16.75
C LEU A 308 9.10 -14.22 -17.11
N ALA A 309 7.85 -14.65 -16.87
CA ALA A 309 7.39 -15.99 -17.24
C ALA A 309 7.49 -16.22 -18.76
N ILE A 310 7.14 -15.21 -19.56
CA ILE A 310 7.24 -15.25 -21.01
C ILE A 310 8.71 -15.38 -21.46
N TRP A 311 9.61 -14.60 -20.88
CA TRP A 311 11.04 -14.67 -21.21
C TRP A 311 11.62 -16.03 -20.85
N LEU A 312 11.37 -16.52 -19.64
CA LEU A 312 11.84 -17.83 -19.20
C LEU A 312 11.24 -18.98 -20.01
N SER A 313 10.01 -18.83 -20.51
CA SER A 313 9.40 -19.85 -21.36
C SER A 313 10.08 -19.96 -22.73
N ARG A 314 10.55 -18.85 -23.29
CA ARG A 314 11.34 -18.86 -24.53
C ARG A 314 12.65 -19.62 -24.38
N ASP A 315 13.21 -19.60 -23.18
CA ASP A 315 14.45 -20.31 -22.84
C ASP A 315 14.20 -21.75 -22.37
N GLY A 316 12.94 -22.21 -22.33
CA GLY A 316 12.57 -23.54 -21.83
C GLY A 316 12.67 -23.70 -20.31
N LEU A 317 12.84 -22.59 -19.57
CA LEU A 317 12.97 -22.56 -18.11
C LEU A 317 11.63 -22.39 -17.40
N TYR A 318 10.55 -22.14 -18.16
CA TYR A 318 9.20 -21.93 -17.63
C TYR A 318 8.12 -22.45 -18.59
N GLU A 319 7.06 -23.04 -18.05
CA GLU A 319 5.94 -23.55 -18.84
C GLU A 319 4.75 -22.59 -18.71
N ILE A 320 4.27 -22.08 -19.84
CA ILE A 320 3.01 -21.32 -19.95
C ILE A 320 2.10 -21.98 -20.97
N ASP A 321 0.80 -21.71 -20.88
CA ASP A 321 -0.15 -22.24 -21.85
C ASP A 321 0.07 -21.62 -23.23
N ARG A 322 -0.27 -22.37 -24.29
CA ARG A 322 0.02 -22.00 -25.69
C ARG A 322 -0.53 -20.61 -26.07
N GLU A 323 -1.70 -20.27 -25.54
CA GLU A 323 -2.42 -19.02 -25.83
C GLU A 323 -2.10 -17.93 -24.80
N ALA A 324 -1.33 -18.22 -23.74
CA ALA A 324 -1.12 -17.32 -22.61
C ALA A 324 -0.44 -15.99 -22.99
N VAL A 325 0.36 -15.96 -24.06
CA VAL A 325 0.97 -14.71 -24.55
C VAL A 325 -0.07 -13.83 -25.26
N GLU A 326 -0.90 -14.42 -26.12
CA GLU A 326 -1.94 -13.72 -26.86
C GLU A 326 -3.03 -13.22 -25.90
N GLU A 327 -3.47 -14.09 -24.98
CA GLU A 327 -4.40 -13.73 -23.90
C GLU A 327 -3.85 -12.57 -23.06
N ALA A 328 -2.58 -12.62 -22.65
CA ALA A 328 -1.98 -11.53 -21.87
C ALA A 328 -1.93 -10.20 -22.64
N ILE A 329 -1.66 -10.24 -23.96
CA ILE A 329 -1.68 -9.04 -24.80
C ILE A 329 -3.11 -8.48 -24.90
N GLU A 330 -4.10 -9.34 -25.11
CA GLU A 330 -5.52 -8.94 -25.18
C GLU A 330 -5.99 -8.34 -23.85
N GLU A 331 -5.75 -9.04 -22.74
CA GLU A 331 -6.05 -8.56 -21.38
C GLU A 331 -5.38 -7.20 -21.13
N GLY A 332 -4.11 -7.04 -21.49
CA GLY A 332 -3.40 -5.77 -21.36
C GLY A 332 -3.94 -4.64 -22.23
N GLY A 333 -4.41 -4.96 -23.45
CA GLY A 333 -5.06 -3.98 -24.32
C GLY A 333 -6.35 -3.42 -23.72
N LEU A 334 -7.04 -4.22 -22.89
CA LEU A 334 -8.24 -3.81 -22.15
C LEU A 334 -7.91 -2.98 -20.89
N LEU A 335 -6.68 -3.09 -20.37
CA LEU A 335 -6.14 -2.26 -19.29
C LEU A 335 -5.64 -0.91 -19.80
N THR A 336 -6.41 -0.25 -20.66
CA THR A 336 -6.12 1.15 -21.03
C THR A 336 -6.26 2.00 -19.76
N PRO A 337 -5.28 2.85 -19.40
CA PRO A 337 -5.44 3.76 -18.29
C PRO A 337 -6.70 4.58 -18.52
N ARG A 338 -7.71 4.40 -17.68
CA ARG A 338 -8.82 5.36 -17.64
C ARG A 338 -8.22 6.64 -17.08
N GLU A 339 -8.65 7.81 -17.56
CA GLU A 339 -8.17 9.11 -17.04
C GLU A 339 -8.33 9.26 -15.51
N ASP A 340 -9.09 8.36 -14.87
CA ASP A 340 -9.30 8.27 -13.42
C ASP A 340 -8.36 7.30 -12.67
N ASP A 341 -7.55 6.48 -13.36
CA ASP A 341 -6.61 5.50 -12.78
C ASP A 341 -5.21 6.09 -12.50
N GLU A 342 -4.98 7.39 -12.74
CA GLU A 342 -3.68 8.08 -12.60
C GLU A 342 -3.14 8.23 -11.16
N LEU A 343 -3.63 7.47 -10.18
CA LEU A 343 -3.33 7.71 -8.76
C LEU A 343 -3.00 6.44 -7.96
N ASP A 344 -2.16 5.56 -8.51
CA ASP A 344 -1.31 4.66 -7.71
C ASP A 344 -0.08 5.41 -7.15
#